data_AF-A0A7C5SN38-F1
#
_entry.id   AF-A0A7C5SN38-F1
#
_cell.length_a   1.000
_cell.length_b   1.000
_cell.length_c   1.000
_cell.angle_alpha   90.00
_cell.angle_beta   90.00
_cell.angle_gamma   90.00
#
_symmetry.space_group_name_H-M   'P 1'
#
loop_
_entity.id
_entity.type
_entity.pdbx_description
1 polymer ?
#
loop_
_entity_poly.entity_id
_entity_poly.type
_entity_poly.pdbx_seq_one_letter_code
_entity_poly.pdbx_strand_id
1 'polypeptide(L)'
;EIGVGPRRVDNVLVVFKAYVTRVGEGPLEGELTIDETTRRGWIERGSVTGRLRRVAPFNFKLAERAVMLNSATCLAITKLDSLYPDARGVKNWNNLPREAREWIEEIESKLKRPVVLIGTGERVDEIVDRTRELGVEL
;
A
#
# COMPACT_ATOMS: atom_id res chain seq x y z
N GLU A 1 17.71 20.16 3.83
CA GLU A 1 17.98 19.21 2.72
C GLU A 1 18.86 18.07 3.24
N ILE A 2 18.86 16.92 2.56
CA ILE A 2 19.69 15.77 2.94
C ILE A 2 21.03 15.67 2.17
N GLY A 3 21.25 16.48 1.11
CA GLY A 3 22.53 16.53 0.39
C GLY A 3 22.87 15.33 -0.51
N VAL A 4 21.87 14.62 -1.03
CA VAL A 4 22.05 13.44 -1.90
C VAL A 4 21.72 13.79 -3.35
N GLY A 5 22.69 13.65 -4.26
CA GLY A 5 22.46 13.82 -5.69
C GLY A 5 21.60 12.66 -6.26
N PRO A 6 20.74 12.91 -7.26
CA PRO A 6 19.77 11.92 -7.74
C PRO A 6 20.39 10.65 -8.32
N ARG A 7 21.61 10.73 -8.86
CA ARG A 7 22.37 9.55 -9.36
C ARG A 7 22.91 8.65 -8.25
N ARG A 8 22.77 9.04 -6.98
CA ARG A 8 23.15 8.24 -5.80
C ARG A 8 21.95 7.61 -5.12
N VAL A 9 20.77 7.64 -5.77
CA VAL A 9 19.56 6.96 -5.29
C VAL A 9 19.41 5.69 -6.11
N ASP A 10 19.79 4.56 -5.52
CA ASP A 10 19.76 3.26 -6.19
C ASP A 10 18.35 2.66 -6.17
N ASN A 11 17.65 2.82 -5.05
CA ASN A 11 16.32 2.25 -4.83
C ASN A 11 15.29 3.32 -4.45
N VAL A 12 14.11 3.20 -5.04
CA VAL A 12 12.94 4.01 -4.73
C VAL A 12 11.77 3.09 -4.40
N LEU A 13 11.54 2.88 -3.11
CA LEU A 13 10.40 2.15 -2.60
C LEU A 13 9.18 3.09 -2.50
N VAL A 14 8.14 2.82 -3.30
CA VAL A 14 6.86 3.55 -3.18
C VAL A 14 5.89 2.75 -2.33
N VAL A 15 5.39 3.37 -1.27
CA VAL A 15 4.45 2.75 -0.33
C VAL A 15 3.03 3.10 -0.70
N PHE A 16 2.19 2.08 -0.88
CA PHE A 16 0.76 2.21 -1.00
C PHE A 16 0.04 1.54 0.18
N LYS A 17 -1.18 1.98 0.43
CA LYS A 17 -2.15 1.26 1.26
C LYS A 17 -3.07 0.44 0.36
N ALA A 18 -3.72 -0.58 0.92
CA ALA A 18 -4.73 -1.37 0.22
C ALA A 18 -5.97 -0.56 -0.23
N TYR A 19 -6.12 0.66 0.26
CA TYR A 19 -7.16 1.62 -0.12
C TYR A 19 -6.61 3.06 -0.02
N VAL A 20 -7.24 4.00 -0.70
CA VAL A 20 -6.79 5.40 -0.76
C VAL A 20 -7.46 6.21 0.35
N THR A 21 -6.69 7.07 1.02
CA THR A 21 -7.23 8.01 2.02
C THR A 21 -6.85 9.45 1.70
N ARG A 22 -7.76 10.41 1.96
CA ARG A 22 -7.52 11.84 1.79
C ARG A 22 -8.01 12.64 3.00
N VAL A 23 -7.27 13.69 3.35
CA VAL A 23 -7.69 14.68 4.37
C VAL A 23 -8.00 16.00 3.66
N GLY A 24 -9.05 16.68 4.12
CA GLY A 24 -9.46 17.96 3.56
C GLY A 24 -10.12 17.82 2.20
N GLU A 25 -10.17 18.94 1.46
CA GLU A 25 -10.94 19.08 0.23
C GLU A 25 -10.23 18.50 -1.01
N GLY A 26 -10.94 18.55 -2.15
CA GLY A 26 -10.49 18.08 -3.46
C GLY A 26 -11.09 16.74 -3.87
N PRO A 27 -11.04 16.39 -5.15
CA PRO A 27 -11.68 15.19 -5.66
C PRO A 27 -11.01 13.92 -5.13
N LEU A 28 -11.84 12.90 -4.87
CA LEU A 28 -11.43 11.55 -4.57
C LEU A 28 -12.33 10.60 -5.37
N GLU A 29 -11.80 10.05 -6.46
CA GLU A 29 -12.52 9.12 -7.31
C GLU A 29 -12.85 7.84 -6.54
N GLY A 30 -14.11 7.39 -6.60
CA GLY A 30 -14.57 6.22 -5.85
C GLY A 30 -14.71 6.44 -4.35
N GLU A 31 -14.83 7.70 -3.89
CA GLU A 31 -15.06 8.02 -2.48
C GLU A 31 -16.28 7.26 -1.93
N LEU A 32 -16.05 6.54 -0.82
CA LEU A 32 -17.06 5.77 -0.11
C LEU A 32 -17.77 6.64 0.92
N THR A 33 -19.01 6.28 1.23
CA THR A 33 -19.77 6.92 2.31
C THR A 33 -19.18 6.57 3.67
N ILE A 34 -19.45 7.39 4.69
CA ILE A 34 -19.02 7.12 6.07
C ILE A 34 -19.59 5.78 6.57
N ASP A 35 -20.81 5.44 6.19
CA ASP A 35 -21.44 4.16 6.58
C ASP A 35 -20.69 2.96 5.98
N GLU A 36 -20.36 3.02 4.68
CA GLU A 36 -19.63 1.95 4.00
C GLU A 36 -18.21 1.79 4.55
N THR A 37 -17.51 2.90 4.80
CA THR A 37 -16.16 2.86 5.40
C THR A 37 -16.18 2.31 6.82
N THR A 38 -17.24 2.60 7.59
CA THR A 38 -17.44 2.05 8.94
C THR A 38 -17.67 0.54 8.89
N ARG A 39 -18.55 0.06 7.99
CA ARG A 39 -18.81 -1.37 7.80
C ARG A 39 -17.55 -2.16 7.42
N ARG A 40 -16.68 -1.57 6.60
CA ARG A 40 -15.40 -2.15 6.20
C ARG A 40 -14.29 -2.03 7.26
N GLY A 41 -14.52 -1.26 8.33
CA GLY A 41 -13.48 -0.97 9.32
C GLY A 41 -12.34 -0.08 8.81
N TRP A 42 -12.57 0.72 7.76
CA TRP A 42 -11.56 1.57 7.12
C TRP A 42 -11.53 3.01 7.67
N ILE A 43 -12.18 3.25 8.81
CA ILE A 43 -12.22 4.57 9.43
C ILE A 43 -10.84 4.94 9.94
N GLU A 44 -10.26 5.99 9.35
CA GLU A 44 -8.98 6.54 9.78
C GLU A 44 -9.13 8.00 10.23
N ARG A 45 -8.37 8.39 11.27
CA ARG A 45 -8.32 9.76 11.78
C ARG A 45 -6.90 10.33 11.65
N GLY A 46 -6.80 11.62 11.35
CA GLY A 46 -5.52 12.32 11.38
C GLY A 46 -4.96 12.36 12.80
N SER A 47 -3.69 12.01 12.96
CA SER A 47 -3.03 11.96 14.28
C SER A 47 -2.97 13.31 14.98
N VAL A 48 -2.80 14.40 14.23
CA VAL A 48 -2.69 15.76 14.78
C VAL A 48 -4.05 16.44 14.88
N THR A 49 -4.84 16.41 13.79
CA THR A 49 -6.08 17.19 13.70
C THR A 49 -7.33 16.44 14.17
N GLY A 50 -7.25 15.11 14.35
CA GLY A 50 -8.40 14.25 14.66
C GLY A 50 -9.44 14.12 13.54
N ARG A 51 -9.27 14.84 12.43
CA ARG A 51 -10.21 14.85 11.31
C ARG A 51 -10.31 13.47 10.68
N LEU A 52 -11.53 13.05 10.37
CA LEU A 52 -11.78 11.83 9.62
C LEU A 52 -11.18 11.93 8.22
N ARG A 53 -10.53 10.85 7.78
CA ARG A 53 -10.04 10.72 6.40
C ARG A 53 -11.19 10.23 5.53
N ARG A 54 -11.32 10.84 4.35
CA ARG A 54 -12.15 10.33 3.26
C ARG A 54 -11.45 9.13 2.64
N VAL A 55 -12.20 8.10 2.25
CA VAL A 55 -11.64 6.81 1.85
C VAL A 55 -12.22 6.40 0.51
N ALA A 56 -11.40 5.80 -0.34
CA ALA A 56 -11.80 5.19 -1.60
C ALA A 56 -11.05 3.86 -1.80
N PRO A 57 -11.55 2.95 -2.63
CA PRO A 57 -10.80 1.76 -3.03
C PRO A 57 -9.45 2.09 -3.67
N PHE A 58 -8.59 1.09 -3.80
CA PHE A 58 -7.32 1.24 -4.50
C PHE A 58 -7.52 1.74 -5.94
N ASN A 59 -6.75 2.75 -6.34
CA ASN A 59 -6.83 3.32 -7.69
C ASN A 59 -5.56 3.00 -8.48
N PHE A 60 -5.65 2.03 -9.38
CA PHE A 60 -4.51 1.59 -10.20
C PHE A 60 -3.96 2.70 -11.10
N LYS A 61 -4.81 3.60 -11.62
CA LYS A 61 -4.38 4.69 -12.50
C LYS A 61 -3.56 5.74 -11.73
N LEU A 62 -3.98 6.03 -10.50
CA LEU A 62 -3.23 6.90 -9.60
C LEU A 62 -1.91 6.25 -9.17
N ALA A 63 -1.93 4.96 -8.87
CA ALA A 63 -0.73 4.20 -8.51
C ALA A 63 0.28 4.14 -9.66
N GLU A 64 -0.15 3.86 -10.88
CA GLU A 64 0.69 3.87 -12.09
C GLU A 64 1.37 5.23 -12.29
N ARG A 65 0.60 6.31 -12.15
CA ARG A 65 1.15 7.67 -12.23
C ARG A 65 2.17 7.94 -11.12
N ALA A 66 1.91 7.49 -9.89
CA ALA A 66 2.84 7.67 -8.78
C ALA A 66 4.14 6.88 -9.00
N VAL A 67 4.05 5.64 -9.48
CA VAL A 67 5.20 4.81 -9.84
C VAL A 67 6.05 5.48 -10.92
N MET A 68 5.41 5.99 -11.97
CA MET A 68 6.08 6.69 -13.06
C MET A 68 6.80 7.96 -12.58
N LEU A 69 6.10 8.82 -11.84
CA LEU A 69 6.66 10.11 -11.39
C LEU A 69 7.82 9.96 -10.41
N ASN A 70 7.81 8.91 -9.59
CA ASN A 70 8.87 8.67 -8.60
C ASN A 70 9.98 7.76 -9.16
N SER A 71 9.84 7.22 -10.37
CA SER A 71 10.76 6.20 -10.90
C SER A 71 10.94 5.03 -9.93
N ALA A 72 9.83 4.51 -9.39
CA ALA A 72 9.85 3.47 -8.38
C ALA A 72 10.61 2.23 -8.87
N THR A 73 11.52 1.70 -8.05
CA THR A 73 12.22 0.43 -8.32
C THR A 73 11.42 -0.75 -7.79
N CYS A 74 10.73 -0.56 -6.67
CA CYS A 74 9.91 -1.56 -6.00
C CYS A 74 8.79 -0.91 -5.19
N LEU A 75 7.85 -1.73 -4.73
CA LEU A 75 6.63 -1.29 -4.04
C LEU A 75 6.51 -1.92 -2.66
N ALA A 76 5.86 -1.21 -1.75
CA ALA A 76 5.35 -1.77 -0.51
C ALA A 76 3.83 -1.57 -0.44
N ILE A 77 3.11 -2.58 0.03
CA ILE A 77 1.67 -2.51 0.31
C ILE A 77 1.47 -2.58 1.82
N THR A 78 0.60 -1.74 2.35
CA THR A 78 0.22 -1.73 3.77
C THR A 78 -1.29 -1.88 3.93
N LYS A 79 -1.74 -2.23 5.14
CA LYS A 79 -3.16 -2.44 5.46
C LYS A 79 -3.81 -3.54 4.60
N LEU A 80 -3.04 -4.56 4.21
CA LEU A 80 -3.60 -5.69 3.47
C LEU A 80 -4.67 -6.41 4.31
N ASP A 81 -4.46 -6.51 5.62
CA ASP A 81 -5.40 -7.08 6.59
C ASP A 81 -6.74 -6.33 6.67
N SER A 82 -6.78 -5.07 6.24
CA SER A 82 -8.03 -4.30 6.19
C SER A 82 -8.87 -4.67 4.96
N LEU A 83 -8.24 -5.12 3.87
CA LEU A 83 -8.93 -5.59 2.67
C LEU A 83 -9.20 -7.10 2.74
N TYR A 84 -8.26 -7.87 3.30
CA TYR A 84 -8.33 -9.31 3.51
C TYR A 84 -8.07 -9.64 4.98
N PRO A 85 -9.09 -9.67 5.85
CA PRO A 85 -8.92 -9.90 7.29
C PRO A 85 -8.13 -11.17 7.63
N ASP A 86 -8.27 -12.22 6.83
CA ASP A 86 -7.56 -13.49 7.00
C ASP A 86 -6.05 -13.41 6.71
N ALA A 87 -5.58 -12.31 6.10
CA ALA A 87 -4.16 -12.05 5.93
C ALA A 87 -3.50 -11.55 7.22
N ARG A 88 -4.27 -11.25 8.27
CA ARG A 88 -3.75 -10.63 9.49
C ARG A 88 -2.63 -11.45 10.12
N GLY A 89 -1.49 -10.80 10.36
CA GLY A 89 -0.33 -11.40 11.02
C GLY A 89 0.42 -12.45 10.20
N VAL A 90 0.03 -12.67 8.93
CA VAL A 90 0.77 -13.55 8.02
C VAL A 90 2.13 -12.95 7.71
N LYS A 91 3.18 -13.76 7.81
CA LYS A 91 4.58 -13.34 7.61
C LYS A 91 5.29 -14.02 6.43
N ASN A 92 4.64 -15.00 5.81
CA ASN A 92 5.18 -15.77 4.69
C ASN A 92 4.23 -15.68 3.50
N TRP A 93 4.78 -15.48 2.30
CA TRP A 93 3.99 -15.34 1.07
C TRP A 93 3.01 -16.51 0.87
N ASN A 94 3.50 -17.75 1.01
CA ASN A 94 2.69 -18.95 0.79
C ASN A 94 1.51 -19.12 1.76
N ASN A 95 1.53 -18.41 2.89
CA ASN A 95 0.47 -18.46 3.89
C ASN A 95 -0.56 -17.35 3.71
N LEU A 96 -0.38 -16.44 2.74
CA LEU A 96 -1.39 -15.43 2.43
C LEU A 96 -2.62 -16.10 1.80
N PRO A 97 -3.83 -15.61 2.13
CA PRO A 97 -5.05 -15.98 1.43
C PRO A 97 -4.88 -15.84 -0.08
N ARG A 98 -5.50 -16.75 -0.83
CA ARG A 98 -5.33 -16.82 -2.28
C ARG A 98 -5.72 -15.51 -2.94
N GLU A 99 -6.85 -14.95 -2.54
CA GLU A 99 -7.39 -13.69 -3.05
C GLU A 99 -6.45 -12.52 -2.78
N ALA A 100 -5.75 -12.54 -1.64
CA ALA A 100 -4.78 -11.52 -1.29
C ALA A 100 -3.52 -11.63 -2.18
N ARG A 101 -3.04 -12.84 -2.46
CA ARG A 101 -1.92 -13.06 -3.39
C ARG A 101 -2.27 -12.64 -4.81
N GLU A 102 -3.44 -13.07 -5.31
CA GLU A 102 -3.92 -12.71 -6.65
C GLU A 102 -4.03 -11.19 -6.83
N TRP A 103 -4.46 -10.46 -5.79
CA TRP A 103 -4.51 -9.01 -5.83
C TRP A 103 -3.13 -8.34 -5.83
N ILE A 104 -2.17 -8.87 -5.07
CA ILE A 104 -0.77 -8.40 -5.12
C ILE A 104 -0.16 -8.67 -6.50
N GLU A 105 -0.38 -9.85 -7.08
CA GLU A 105 0.06 -10.21 -8.43
C GLU A 105 -0.58 -9.29 -9.49
N GLU A 106 -1.84 -8.90 -9.31
CA GLU A 106 -2.50 -7.90 -10.17
C GLU A 106 -1.80 -6.54 -10.10
N ILE A 107 -1.41 -6.08 -8.90
CA ILE A 107 -0.64 -4.84 -8.72
C ILE A 107 0.71 -4.93 -9.44
N GLU A 108 1.46 -6.01 -9.23
CA GLU A 108 2.75 -6.21 -9.88
C GLU A 108 2.60 -6.23 -11.41
N SER A 109 1.58 -6.92 -11.90
CA SER A 109 1.26 -7.01 -13.33
C SER A 109 0.88 -5.65 -13.93
N LYS A 110 0.08 -4.84 -13.25
CA LYS A 110 -0.35 -3.52 -13.75
C LYS A 110 0.73 -2.47 -13.61
N LEU A 111 1.43 -2.43 -12.49
CA LEU A 111 2.42 -1.39 -12.18
C LEU A 111 3.82 -1.72 -12.68
N LYS A 112 4.05 -2.96 -13.14
CA LYS A 112 5.34 -3.44 -13.68
C LYS A 112 6.50 -3.27 -12.70
N ARG A 113 6.21 -3.36 -11.40
CA ARG A 113 7.18 -3.26 -10.30
C ARG A 113 6.88 -4.32 -9.24
N PRO A 114 7.90 -4.95 -8.66
CA PRO A 114 7.71 -5.96 -7.63
C PRO A 114 7.19 -5.34 -6.33
N VAL A 115 6.26 -6.03 -5.67
CA VAL A 115 5.81 -5.72 -4.31
C VAL A 115 6.67 -6.54 -3.34
N VAL A 116 7.66 -5.88 -2.75
CA VAL A 116 8.69 -6.52 -1.92
C VAL A 116 8.30 -6.58 -0.45
N LEU A 117 7.44 -5.68 0.02
CA LEU A 117 7.00 -5.60 1.40
C LEU A 117 5.47 -5.53 1.47
N ILE A 118 4.88 -6.37 2.32
CA ILE A 118 3.42 -6.46 2.46
C ILE A 118 3.05 -6.44 3.94
N GLY A 119 2.55 -5.31 4.43
CA GLY A 119 2.08 -5.13 5.79
C GLY A 119 0.74 -5.83 6.01
N THR A 120 0.73 -6.79 6.93
CA THR A 120 -0.39 -7.65 7.29
C THR A 120 -0.94 -7.35 8.68
N GLY A 121 -0.55 -6.23 9.28
CA GLY A 121 -1.08 -5.80 10.57
C GLY A 121 -0.47 -4.50 11.06
N GLU A 122 -0.58 -4.25 12.35
CA GLU A 122 -0.13 -3.00 12.99
C GLU A 122 1.26 -3.14 13.61
N ARG A 123 1.68 -4.37 13.94
CA ARG A 123 2.99 -4.60 14.54
C ARG A 123 4.08 -4.60 13.49
N VAL A 124 5.28 -4.21 13.89
CA VAL A 124 6.48 -4.19 13.03
C VAL A 124 6.84 -5.55 12.44
N ASP A 125 6.47 -6.63 13.14
CA ASP A 125 6.73 -8.01 12.72
C ASP A 125 5.58 -8.63 11.91
N GLU A 126 4.48 -7.91 11.69
CA GLU A 126 3.34 -8.32 10.87
C GLU A 126 3.54 -7.85 9.43
N ILE A 127 4.54 -8.45 8.78
CA ILE A 127 4.95 -8.12 7.42
C ILE A 127 5.41 -9.38 6.69
N VAL A 128 5.03 -9.50 5.42
CA VAL A 128 5.65 -10.45 4.49
C VAL A 128 6.76 -9.70 3.75
N ASP A 129 7.99 -10.17 3.92
CA ASP A 129 9.18 -9.64 3.26
C ASP A 129 9.64 -10.59 2.15
N ARG A 130 9.61 -10.09 0.90
CA ARG A 130 9.98 -10.79 -0.33
C ARG A 130 11.27 -10.24 -0.96
N THR A 131 11.98 -9.32 -0.29
CA THR A 131 13.18 -8.65 -0.83
C THR A 131 14.23 -9.66 -1.32
N ARG A 132 14.57 -10.64 -0.49
CA ARG A 132 15.53 -11.70 -0.82
C ARG A 132 15.07 -12.61 -1.96
N GLU A 133 13.80 -13.01 -1.93
CA GLU A 133 13.19 -13.87 -2.95
C GLU A 133 13.20 -13.20 -4.33
N LEU A 134 12.97 -11.89 -4.35
CA LEU A 134 12.87 -11.08 -5.57
C LEU A 134 14.19 -10.44 -6.00
N GLY A 135 15.29 -10.69 -5.26
CA GLY A 135 16.60 -10.12 -5.56
C GLY A 135 16.67 -8.59 -5.46
N VAL A 136 15.85 -7.98 -4.60
CA VAL A 136 15.83 -6.54 -4.35
C VAL A 136 16.58 -6.25 -3.06
N GLU A 137 17.65 -5.49 -3.13
CA GLU A 137 18.36 -4.95 -1.97
C GLU A 137 17.77 -3.57 -1.62
N LEU A 138 17.29 -3.39 -0.39
CA LEU A 138 16.75 -2.12 0.13
C LEU A 138 17.75 -1.42 1.04
#